data_AF-A0A8T5LZT7-F1
#
_entry.id   AF-A0A8T5LZT7-F1
#
_cell.length_a   1.000
_cell.length_b   1.000
_cell.length_c   1.000
_cell.angle_alpha   90.00
_cell.angle_beta   90.00
_cell.angle_gamma   90.00
#
_symmetry.space_group_name_H-M   'P 1'
#
loop_
_entity.id
_entity.type
_entity.pdbx_description
1 polymer ?
#
loop_
_entity_poly.entity_id
_entity_poly.type
_entity_poly.pdbx_seq_one_letter_code
_entity_poly.pdbx_strand_id
1 'polypeptide(L)' 'MGGSVETTQEVEFPSYIFKDRSVAVLEILVEYLKDTKGMNYHDIGVLLNRDERTIWTAYNRVKAKRKK' A
#
# COMPACT_ATOMS: atom_id res chain seq x y z
N MET A 1 -19.89 -1.22 28.85
CA MET A 1 -18.49 -0.84 29.11
C MET A 1 -17.62 -1.62 28.13
N GLY A 2 -16.83 -0.94 27.31
CA GLY A 2 -15.95 -1.57 26.32
C GLY A 2 -16.10 -0.96 24.94
N GLY A 3 -15.90 0.35 24.82
CA GLY A 3 -15.65 0.96 23.51
C GLY A 3 -14.29 0.46 23.05
N SER A 4 -14.27 -0.42 22.04
CA SER A 4 -13.06 -0.77 21.32
C SER A 4 -12.52 0.49 20.69
N VAL A 5 -11.39 0.99 21.20
CA VAL A 5 -10.66 2.08 20.59
C VAL A 5 -10.17 1.55 19.24
N GLU A 6 -10.83 1.94 18.16
CA GLU A 6 -10.38 1.63 16.80
C GLU A 6 -9.07 2.40 16.58
N THR A 7 -7.94 1.72 16.78
CA THR A 7 -6.62 2.28 16.51
C THR A 7 -6.52 2.58 15.02
N THR A 8 -6.84 3.81 14.64
CA THR A 8 -6.63 4.30 13.28
C THR A 8 -5.12 4.36 13.06
N GLN A 9 -4.59 3.42 12.29
CA GLN A 9 -3.18 3.41 11.90
C GLN A 9 -2.97 4.49 10.84
N GLU A 10 -2.61 5.69 11.29
CA GLU A 10 -2.25 6.78 10.38
C GLU A 10 -0.85 6.53 9.81
N VAL A 11 -0.74 6.51 8.48
CA VAL A 11 0.52 6.34 7.79
C VAL A 11 0.84 7.60 7.00
N GLU A 12 1.92 8.26 7.40
CA GLU A 12 2.48 9.37 6.65
C GLU A 12 3.33 8.87 5.48
N PHE A 13 3.10 9.46 4.31
CA PHE A 13 3.91 9.26 3.13
C PHE A 13 4.15 10.59 2.41
N PRO A 14 5.31 10.77 1.78
CA PRO A 14 5.57 11.94 0.96
C PRO A 14 4.64 11.99 -0.26
N SER A 15 4.06 13.15 -0.56
CA SER A 15 3.18 13.32 -1.73
C SER A 15 3.89 13.11 -3.07
N TYR A 16 5.23 13.21 -3.11
CA TYR A 16 6.01 13.04 -4.34
C TYR A 16 5.91 11.62 -4.93
N ILE A 17 5.51 10.61 -4.15
CA ILE A 17 5.36 9.24 -4.65
C ILE A 17 4.33 9.16 -5.79
N PHE A 18 3.33 10.06 -5.79
CA PHE A 18 2.31 10.16 -6.85
C PHE A 18 2.71 11.01 -8.04
N LYS A 19 3.99 11.43 -8.12
CA LYS A 19 4.49 12.17 -9.29
C LYS A 19 4.41 11.33 -10.57
N ASP A 20 4.54 10.01 -10.44
CA ASP A 20 4.43 9.08 -11.55
C ASP A 20 2.96 8.79 -11.88
N ARG A 21 2.45 9.37 -12.98
CA ARG A 21 1.08 9.13 -13.45
C ARG A 21 0.94 7.91 -14.36
N SER A 22 2.02 7.17 -14.65
CA SER A 22 1.97 5.93 -15.43
C SER A 22 1.50 4.72 -14.59
N VAL A 23 1.48 4.90 -13.27
CA VAL A 23 1.15 3.88 -12.27
C VAL A 23 -0.09 4.33 -11.51
N ALA A 24 -0.99 3.40 -11.16
CA ALA A 24 -2.17 3.74 -10.38
C ALA A 24 -1.81 4.04 -8.92
N VAL A 25 -2.57 4.93 -8.28
CA VAL A 25 -2.36 5.39 -6.90
C VAL A 25 -2.20 4.21 -5.91
N LEU A 26 -3.05 3.18 -6.04
CA LEU A 26 -2.97 1.99 -5.19
C LEU A 26 -1.66 1.22 -5.40
N GLU A 27 -1.19 1.11 -6.65
CA GLU A 27 0.03 0.37 -6.94
C GLU A 27 1.26 1.10 -6.37
N ILE A 28 1.29 2.43 -6.46
CA ILE A 28 2.33 3.29 -5.84
C ILE A 28 2.32 3.15 -4.32
N LEU A 29 1.13 3.20 -3.69
CA LEU A 29 1.00 3.03 -2.24
C LEU A 29 1.50 1.66 -1.79
N VAL A 30 1.08 0.60 -2.48
CA VAL A 30 1.52 -0.75 -2.16
C VAL A 30 3.03 -0.93 -2.37
N GLU A 31 3.60 -0.38 -3.45
CA GLU A 31 5.05 -0.34 -3.68
C GLU A 31 5.78 0.33 -2.51
N TYR A 32 5.31 1.51 -2.11
CA TYR A 32 5.93 2.28 -1.03
C TYR A 32 5.81 1.56 0.33
N LEU A 33 4.64 1.04 0.69
CA LEU A 33 4.44 0.31 1.94
C LEU A 33 5.27 -0.98 1.99
N LYS A 34 5.44 -1.64 0.84
CA LYS A 34 6.21 -2.88 0.75
C LYS A 34 7.71 -2.62 0.74
N ASP A 35 8.20 -1.81 -0.19
CA ASP A 35 9.63 -1.60 -0.43
C ASP A 35 10.23 -0.57 0.53
N THR A 36 9.48 0.49 0.89
CA THR A 36 10.00 1.58 1.75
C THR A 36 9.69 1.35 3.22
N LYS A 37 8.48 0.89 3.56
CA LYS A 37 8.09 0.62 4.95
C LYS A 37 8.36 -0.84 5.38
N GLY A 38 8.67 -1.74 4.44
CA GLY A 38 9.00 -3.14 4.75
C GLY A 38 7.82 -3.98 5.22
N MET A 39 6.57 -3.52 5.02
CA MET A 39 5.39 -4.20 5.55
C MET A 39 5.11 -5.53 4.81
N ASN A 40 4.45 -6.46 5.47
CA ASN A 40 3.99 -7.69 4.82
C ASN A 40 2.66 -7.42 4.07
N TYR A 41 2.23 -8.32 3.18
CA TYR A 41 1.01 -8.09 2.40
C TYR A 41 -0.26 -8.13 3.26
N HIS A 42 -0.25 -8.90 4.34
CA HIS A 42 -1.35 -8.97 5.29
C HIS A 42 -1.55 -7.62 6.00
N ASP A 43 -0.49 -7.03 6.55
CA ASP A 43 -0.51 -5.74 7.25
C ASP A 43 -0.98 -4.62 6.29
N ILE A 44 -0.50 -4.64 5.04
CA ILE A 44 -0.93 -3.68 4.02
C ILE A 44 -2.42 -3.88 3.69
N GLY A 45 -2.88 -5.13 3.63
CA GLY A 45 -4.29 -5.46 3.40
C GLY A 45 -5.19 -4.96 4.52
N VAL A 46 -4.78 -5.17 5.78
CA VAL A 46 -5.49 -4.67 6.96
C VAL A 46 -5.50 -3.13 6.96
N LEU A 47 -4.35 -2.49 6.72
CA LEU A 47 -4.22 -1.03 6.71
C LEU A 47 -5.09 -0.37 5.62
N LEU A 48 -5.07 -0.92 4.40
CA LEU A 48 -5.83 -0.38 3.27
C LEU A 48 -7.27 -0.89 3.22
N ASN A 49 -7.67 -1.76 4.17
CA ASN A 49 -8.93 -2.47 4.18
C ASN A 49 -9.21 -3.15 2.82
N ARG A 50 -8.25 -3.94 2.35
CA ARG A 50 -8.26 -4.67 1.07
C ARG A 50 -7.77 -6.09 1.26
N ASP A 51 -8.28 -6.98 0.40
CA ASP A 51 -7.83 -8.36 0.35
C ASP A 51 -6.36 -8.45 -0.06
N GLU A 52 -5.61 -9.36 0.56
CA GLU A 52 -4.18 -9.58 0.33
C GLU A 52 -3.87 -9.89 -1.16
N ARG A 53 -4.78 -10.58 -1.86
CA ARG A 53 -4.63 -10.87 -3.30
C ARG A 53 -4.68 -9.59 -4.13
N THR A 54 -5.44 -8.59 -3.70
CA THR A 54 -5.50 -7.27 -4.36
C THR A 54 -4.18 -6.55 -4.17
N ILE A 55 -3.62 -6.57 -2.95
CA ILE A 55 -2.31 -5.98 -2.64
C ILE A 55 -1.21 -6.65 -3.47
N TRP A 56 -1.17 -7.99 -3.48
CA TRP A 56 -0.19 -8.75 -4.25
C TRP A 56 -0.27 -8.44 -5.76
N THR A 57 -1.49 -8.37 -6.31
CA THR A 57 -1.70 -8.05 -7.72
C THR A 57 -1.21 -6.64 -8.05
N ALA A 58 -1.53 -5.65 -7.20
CA ALA A 58 -1.09 -4.26 -7.37
C ALA A 58 0.44 -4.14 -7.34
N TYR A 59 1.09 -4.82 -6.38
CA TYR A 59 2.55 -4.85 -6.25
C TYR A 59 3.23 -5.45 -7.49
N ASN A 60 2.72 -6.58 -8.00
CA ASN A 60 3.30 -7.21 -9.18
C ASN A 60 3.13 -6.36 -10.44
N ARG A 61 1.99 -5.66 -10.59
CA ARG A 61 1.74 -4.76 -11.72
C ARG A 61 2.72 -3.60 -11.74
N VAL A 62 2.97 -2.94 -10.61
CA VAL A 62 3.95 -1.84 -10.57
C VAL A 62 5.38 -2.34 -10.78
N LYS A 63 5.78 -3.47 -10.19
CA LYS A 63 7.09 -4.09 -10.47
C LYS A 63 7.27 -4.41 -11.95
N ALA A 64 6.23 -4.88 -12.63
CA ALA A 64 6.28 -5.13 -14.07
C ALA A 64 6.42 -3.84 -14.88
N LYS A 65 5.76 -2.74 -14.46
CA LYS A 65 5.89 -1.42 -15.08
C LYS A 65 7.28 -0.80 -14.86
N ARG A 66 7.88 -0.97 -13.67
CA ARG A 66 9.20 -0.43 -13.30
C ARG A 66 10.38 -1.19 -13.90
N LYS A 67 10.19 -2.46 -14.26
CA LYS A 67 11.20 -3.27 -14.95
C LYS A 67 11.30 -2.98 -16.45
N LYS A 68 10.40 -2.17 -16.99
CA LYS A 68 10.32 -1.82 -18.40
C LYS A 68 11.01 -0.49 -18.66
#